data_AF-A0A945QEJ6-F1
#
_entry.id   AF-A0A945QEJ6-F1
#
_cell.length_a   1.000
_cell.length_b   1.000
_cell.length_c   1.000
_cell.angle_alpha   90.00
_cell.angle_beta   90.00
_cell.angle_gamma   90.00
#
_symmetry.space_group_name_H-M   'P 1'
#
loop_
_entity.id
_entity.type
_entity.pdbx_description
1 polymer ?
#
loop_
_entity_poly.entity_id
_entity_poly.type
_entity_poly.pdbx_seq_one_letter_code
_entity_poly.pdbx_strand_id
1 'polypeptide(L)'
;MDTTSSAPRALSANERLDLLRLTRSENVGPITFRQLMTRYGTAGAALEALPELARRGGRRKAIKICSIATAERELAALKAAGAHLVALGEPDYPLPLANIEDAPPVLTVFGHTHLLQRPAIAIVGARNASGAGR
;
A
#
# COMPACT_ATOMS: atom_id res chain seq x y z
N MET A 1 -3.21 -5.00 23.25
CA MET A 1 -4.17 -5.20 22.15
C MET A 1 -3.38 -5.83 21.03
N ASP A 2 -3.59 -7.12 20.85
CA ASP A 2 -2.68 -8.01 20.13
C ASP A 2 -2.58 -7.64 18.66
N THR A 3 -1.39 -7.19 18.26
CA THR A 3 -1.02 -7.09 16.86
C THR A 3 -0.92 -8.52 16.32
N THR A 4 -1.74 -8.86 15.34
CA THR A 4 -1.56 -10.08 14.56
C THR A 4 -0.25 -9.96 13.80
N SER A 5 0.86 -10.26 14.48
CA SER A 5 2.20 -10.38 13.92
C SER A 5 2.23 -11.66 13.10
N SER A 6 1.64 -11.60 11.91
CA SER A 6 1.85 -12.59 10.86
C SER A 6 3.29 -12.43 10.38
N ALA A 7 4.03 -13.54 10.32
CA ALA A 7 5.35 -13.56 9.69
C ALA A 7 5.28 -12.99 8.25
N PRO A 8 6.38 -12.39 7.75
CA PRO A 8 6.42 -11.87 6.39
C PRO A 8 6.05 -12.97 5.39
N ARG A 9 5.09 -12.69 4.51
CA ARG A 9 4.57 -13.66 3.54
C ARG A 9 4.41 -13.01 2.18
N ALA A 10 4.80 -13.73 1.12
CA ALA A 10 4.53 -13.32 -0.25
C ALA A 10 3.03 -13.40 -0.56
N LEU A 11 2.48 -12.35 -1.16
CA LEU A 11 1.09 -12.34 -1.62
C LEU A 11 0.93 -13.09 -2.94
N SER A 12 -0.18 -13.82 -3.06
CA SER A 12 -0.63 -14.35 -4.35
C SER A 12 -1.02 -13.22 -5.32
N ALA A 13 -1.13 -13.54 -6.61
CA ALA A 13 -1.53 -12.55 -7.62
C ALA A 13 -2.90 -11.91 -7.34
N ASN A 14 -3.86 -12.72 -6.88
CA ASN A 14 -5.21 -12.24 -6.54
C ASN A 14 -5.20 -11.35 -5.29
N GLU A 15 -4.47 -11.75 -4.24
CA GLU A 15 -4.31 -10.93 -3.03
C GLU A 15 -3.66 -9.58 -3.37
N ARG A 16 -2.62 -9.59 -4.20
CA ARG A 16 -1.94 -8.36 -4.65
C ARG A 16 -2.89 -7.47 -5.45
N LEU A 17 -3.69 -8.05 -6.34
CA LEU A 17 -4.66 -7.33 -7.15
C LEU A 17 -5.73 -6.68 -6.28
N ASP A 18 -6.33 -7.41 -5.35
CA ASP A 18 -7.34 -6.87 -4.45
C ASP A 18 -6.77 -5.81 -3.51
N LEU A 19 -5.56 -6.02 -3.00
CA LEU A 19 -4.87 -5.03 -2.20
C LEU A 19 -4.64 -3.74 -2.99
N LEU A 20 -4.14 -3.84 -4.22
CA LEU A 20 -3.98 -2.67 -5.09
C LEU A 20 -5.33 -1.98 -5.35
N ARG A 21 -6.38 -2.73 -5.68
CA ARG A 21 -7.72 -2.17 -5.88
C ARG A 21 -8.22 -1.43 -4.65
N LEU A 22 -8.03 -2.00 -3.46
CA LEU A 22 -8.44 -1.38 -2.21
C LEU A 22 -7.73 -0.04 -2.00
N THR A 23 -6.40 0.00 -2.19
CA THR A 23 -5.60 1.22 -2.03
C THR A 23 -5.87 2.30 -3.08
N ARG A 24 -6.40 1.92 -4.25
CA ARG A 24 -6.77 2.85 -5.34
C ARG A 24 -8.25 3.24 -5.31
N SER A 25 -9.01 2.72 -4.36
CA SER A 25 -10.42 3.04 -4.18
C SER A 25 -10.58 4.38 -3.46
N GLU A 26 -11.68 5.07 -3.75
CA GLU A 26 -11.95 6.39 -3.21
C GLU A 26 -11.97 6.40 -1.67
N ASN A 27 -11.35 7.41 -1.05
CA ASN A 27 -11.27 7.58 0.41
C ASN A 27 -10.55 6.47 1.18
N VAL A 28 -9.79 5.61 0.50
CA VAL A 28 -8.94 4.60 1.15
C VAL A 28 -7.50 5.10 1.23
N GLY A 29 -7.20 5.84 2.30
CA GLY A 29 -5.82 6.17 2.68
C GLY A 29 -5.17 5.09 3.57
N PRO A 30 -3.89 5.25 3.96
CA PRO A 30 -3.17 4.26 4.79
C PRO A 30 -3.89 3.88 6.09
N ILE A 31 -4.44 4.87 6.79
CA ILE A 31 -5.20 4.65 8.04
C ILE A 31 -6.48 3.86 7.78
N THR A 32 -7.29 4.29 6.81
CA THR A 32 -8.53 3.59 6.42
C THR A 32 -8.22 2.15 5.97
N PHE A 33 -7.18 1.97 5.16
CA PHE A 33 -6.74 0.65 4.72
C PHE A 33 -6.44 -0.25 5.91
N ARG A 34 -5.65 0.22 6.88
CA ARG A 34 -5.32 -0.54 8.09
C ARG A 34 -6.57 -0.92 8.88
N GLN A 35 -7.50 0.02 9.08
CA GLN A 35 -8.76 -0.26 9.77
C GLN A 35 -9.60 -1.32 9.05
N LEU A 36 -9.66 -1.25 7.71
CA LEU A 36 -10.36 -2.24 6.89
C LEU A 36 -9.70 -3.62 6.98
N MET A 37 -8.38 -3.69 6.91
CA MET A 37 -7.64 -4.95 7.06
C MET A 37 -7.82 -5.56 8.44
N THR A 38 -7.77 -4.77 9.52
CA THR A 38 -8.04 -5.24 10.88
C THR A 38 -9.47 -5.78 11.03
N ARG A 39 -10.44 -5.14 10.38
CA ARG A 39 -11.87 -5.49 10.52
C ARG A 39 -12.29 -6.69 9.67
N TYR A 40 -11.78 -6.79 8.44
CA TYR A 40 -12.24 -7.75 7.43
C TYR A 40 -11.21 -8.84 7.10
N GLY A 41 -9.97 -8.72 7.60
CA GLY A 41 -8.90 -9.70 7.46
C GLY A 41 -8.23 -9.74 6.07
N THR A 42 -8.98 -9.53 5.00
CA THR A 42 -8.47 -9.55 3.62
C THR A 42 -8.92 -8.34 2.81
N ALA A 43 -8.14 -7.97 1.79
CA ALA A 43 -8.49 -6.87 0.89
C ALA A 43 -9.75 -7.17 0.06
N GLY A 44 -9.94 -8.43 -0.36
CA GLY A 44 -11.14 -8.88 -1.06
C GLY A 44 -12.41 -8.69 -0.21
N ALA A 45 -12.42 -9.19 1.03
CA ALA A 45 -13.55 -9.01 1.94
C ALA A 45 -13.81 -7.52 2.27
N ALA A 46 -12.75 -6.72 2.41
CA ALA A 46 -12.90 -5.28 2.60
C ALA A 46 -13.54 -4.58 1.38
N LEU A 47 -13.13 -4.95 0.15
CA LEU A 47 -13.71 -4.42 -1.09
C LEU A 47 -15.21 -4.73 -1.20
N GLU A 48 -15.63 -5.93 -0.82
CA GLU A 48 -17.05 -6.32 -0.79
C GLU A 48 -17.85 -5.50 0.24
N ALA A 49 -17.24 -5.17 1.38
CA ALA A 49 -17.90 -4.43 2.45
C ALA A 49 -17.93 -2.91 2.25
N LEU A 50 -17.04 -2.35 1.42
CA LEU A 50 -16.90 -0.90 1.19
C LEU A 50 -18.21 -0.17 0.82
N PRO A 51 -19.04 -0.67 -0.11
CA PRO A 51 -20.28 0.01 -0.50
C PRO A 51 -21.25 0.17 0.67
N GLU A 52 -21.44 -0.89 1.45
CA GLU A 52 -22.33 -0.89 2.60
C GLU A 52 -21.79 -0.02 3.73
N LEU A 53 -20.47 -0.05 3.98
CA LEU A 53 -19.83 0.82 4.97
C LEU A 53 -20.01 2.30 4.61
N ALA A 54 -19.82 2.66 3.34
CA ALA A 54 -20.01 4.02 2.86
C ALA A 54 -21.47 4.48 3.02
N ARG A 55 -22.44 3.61 2.72
CA ARG A 55 -23.87 3.89 2.91
C ARG A 55 -24.22 4.14 4.38
N ARG A 56 -23.69 3.32 5.30
CA ARG A 56 -23.87 3.50 6.76
C ARG A 56 -23.22 4.77 7.29
N GLY A 57 -22.11 5.20 6.69
CA GLY A 57 -21.45 6.47 6.99
C GLY A 57 -22.18 7.71 6.48
N GLY A 58 -23.43 7.58 5.99
CA GLY A 58 -24.24 8.70 5.52
C GLY A 58 -23.93 9.16 4.09
N ARG A 59 -23.11 8.41 3.34
CA ARG A 59 -22.79 8.74 1.96
C ARG A 59 -23.98 8.44 1.05
N ARG A 60 -24.48 9.47 0.36
CA ARG A 60 -25.61 9.35 -0.59
C ARG A 60 -25.22 8.75 -1.94
N LYS A 61 -23.98 8.96 -2.38
CA LYS A 61 -23.45 8.46 -3.66
C LYS A 61 -22.63 7.19 -3.43
N ALA A 62 -22.74 6.22 -4.34
CA ALA A 62 -21.89 5.03 -4.33
C ALA A 62 -20.40 5.41 -4.30
N ILE A 63 -19.62 4.71 -3.47
CA ILE A 63 -18.17 4.84 -3.42
C ILE A 63 -17.55 4.29 -4.70
N LYS A 64 -16.58 5.00 -5.28
CA LYS A 64 -15.87 4.51 -6.47
C LYS A 64 -14.80 3.51 -6.05
N ILE A 65 -15.05 2.23 -6.34
CA ILE A 65 -14.08 1.15 -6.16
C ILE A 65 -13.21 1.03 -7.42
N CYS A 66 -11.90 0.81 -7.24
CA CYS A 66 -10.99 0.55 -8.36
C CYS A 66 -11.40 -0.76 -9.08
N SER A 67 -11.61 -0.67 -10.38
CA SER A 67 -11.97 -1.84 -11.19
C SER A 67 -10.78 -2.78 -11.36
N ILE A 68 -11.07 -4.07 -11.51
CA ILE A 68 -10.08 -5.11 -11.79
C ILE A 68 -9.21 -4.71 -12.98
N ALA A 69 -9.82 -4.38 -14.12
CA ALA A 69 -9.11 -3.98 -15.33
C ALA A 69 -8.22 -2.74 -15.17
N THR A 70 -8.50 -1.85 -14.22
CA THR A 70 -7.61 -0.70 -13.95
C THR A 70 -6.40 -1.12 -13.15
N ALA A 71 -6.61 -1.93 -12.10
CA ALA A 71 -5.52 -2.44 -11.28
C ALA A 71 -4.61 -3.42 -12.05
N GLU A 72 -5.17 -4.26 -12.92
CA GLU A 72 -4.40 -5.15 -13.80
C GLU A 72 -3.51 -4.36 -14.77
N ARG A 73 -4.05 -3.29 -15.37
CA ARG A 73 -3.27 -2.40 -16.24
C ARG A 73 -2.14 -1.72 -15.48
N GLU A 74 -2.37 -1.30 -14.24
CA GLU A 74 -1.33 -0.71 -13.38
C GLU A 74 -0.23 -1.74 -13.10
N LEU A 75 -0.57 -2.97 -12.67
CA LEU A 75 0.40 -4.03 -12.43
C LEU A 75 1.20 -4.40 -13.69
N ALA A 76 0.54 -4.47 -14.84
CA ALA A 76 1.20 -4.74 -16.12
C ALA A 76 2.16 -3.60 -16.51
N ALA A 77 1.76 -2.34 -16.31
CA ALA A 77 2.60 -1.18 -16.58
C ALA A 77 3.84 -1.13 -15.67
N LEU A 78 3.68 -1.45 -14.38
CA LEU A 78 4.81 -1.56 -13.46
C LEU A 78 5.80 -2.62 -13.93
N LYS A 79 5.30 -3.82 -14.26
CA LYS A 79 6.13 -4.91 -14.78
C LYS A 79 6.87 -4.51 -16.05
N ALA A 80 6.19 -3.86 -17.00
CA ALA A 80 6.79 -3.39 -18.24
C ALA A 80 7.89 -2.32 -18.00
N ALA A 81 7.73 -1.50 -16.96
CA ALA A 81 8.72 -0.50 -16.55
C ALA A 81 9.88 -1.10 -15.72
N GLY A 82 9.92 -2.42 -15.49
CA GLY A 82 10.91 -3.04 -14.60
C GLY A 82 10.71 -2.70 -13.11
N ALA A 83 9.55 -2.15 -12.77
CA ALA A 83 9.14 -1.89 -11.40
C ALA A 83 8.25 -3.04 -10.89
N HIS A 84 8.13 -3.15 -9.58
CA HIS A 84 7.22 -4.10 -8.96
C HIS A 84 6.61 -3.47 -7.71
N LEU A 85 5.46 -4.00 -7.33
CA LEU A 85 4.73 -3.55 -6.16
C LEU A 85 5.11 -4.42 -4.97
N VAL A 86 5.45 -3.81 -3.84
CA VAL A 86 5.74 -4.48 -2.56
C VAL A 86 4.68 -4.05 -1.54
N ALA A 87 3.96 -5.00 -0.97
CA ALA A 87 2.90 -4.72 -0.01
C ALA A 87 3.41 -4.78 1.44
N LEU A 88 2.73 -4.05 2.34
CA LEU A 88 3.00 -4.12 3.77
C LEU A 88 2.86 -5.57 4.28
N GLY A 89 3.87 -6.07 4.98
CA GLY A 89 3.94 -7.46 5.44
C GLY A 89 4.62 -8.43 4.48
N GLU A 90 5.07 -7.99 3.31
CA GLU A 90 5.95 -8.79 2.45
C GLU A 90 7.43 -8.70 2.89
N PRO A 91 8.25 -9.73 2.62
CA PRO A 91 9.67 -9.74 3.02
C PRO A 91 10.48 -8.55 2.53
N ASP A 92 10.16 -8.03 1.34
CA ASP A 92 10.88 -6.91 0.73
C ASP A 92 10.41 -5.53 1.22
N TYR A 93 9.38 -5.47 2.08
CA TYR A 93 8.90 -4.19 2.62
C TYR A 93 9.87 -3.67 3.70
N PRO A 94 10.33 -2.40 3.66
CA PRO A 94 11.27 -1.88 4.64
C PRO A 94 10.69 -1.84 6.05
N LEU A 95 11.29 -2.58 6.99
CA LEU A 95 10.81 -2.68 8.38
C LEU A 95 10.66 -1.31 9.10
N PRO A 96 11.62 -0.36 8.99
CA PRO A 96 11.45 0.95 9.63
C PRO A 96 10.21 1.70 9.13
N LEU A 97 9.90 1.58 7.84
CA LEU A 97 8.72 2.18 7.23
C LEU A 97 7.42 1.44 7.62
N ALA A 98 7.49 0.14 7.91
CA ALA A 98 6.32 -0.62 8.36
C ALA A 98 5.84 -0.19 9.75
N ASN A 99 6.76 0.34 10.57
CA ASN A 99 6.52 0.69 11.96
C ASN A 99 5.87 2.08 12.16
N ILE A 100 5.72 2.88 11.10
CA ILE A 100 5.07 4.20 11.23
C ILE A 100 3.54 4.06 11.21
N GLU A 101 2.86 5.03 11.84
CA GLU A 101 1.41 5.00 11.99
C GLU A 101 0.66 5.04 10.65
N ASP A 102 1.16 5.75 9.66
CA ASP A 102 0.56 5.90 8.34
C ASP A 102 1.32 5.14 7.25
N ALA A 103 1.98 4.04 7.62
CA ALA A 103 2.78 3.22 6.71
C ALA A 103 1.98 2.89 5.43
N PRO A 104 2.52 3.20 4.23
CA PRO A 104 1.81 3.01 2.99
C PRO A 104 1.50 1.51 2.79
N PRO A 105 0.26 1.14 2.41
CA PRO A 105 -0.09 -0.27 2.20
C PRO A 105 0.71 -0.95 1.09
N VAL A 106 1.17 -0.16 0.10
CA VAL A 106 1.94 -0.60 -1.06
C VAL A 106 3.03 0.40 -1.39
N LEU A 107 4.16 -0.12 -1.84
CA LEU A 107 5.27 0.62 -2.43
C LEU A 107 5.43 0.18 -3.88
N THR A 108 5.61 1.13 -4.78
CA THR A 108 6.15 0.84 -6.12
C THR A 108 7.66 1.00 -6.05
N VAL A 109 8.39 -0.07 -6.34
CA VAL A 109 9.84 -0.11 -6.24
C VAL A 109 10.42 -0.36 -7.63
N PHE A 110 11.46 0.41 -7.96
CA PHE A 110 12.27 0.22 -9.17
C PHE A 110 13.74 0.02 -8.73
N GLY A 111 14.40 -1.00 -9.29
CA GLY A 111 15.76 -1.39 -8.91
C GLY A 111 15.81 -2.57 -7.94
N HIS A 112 16.82 -2.59 -7.07
CA HIS A 112 17.14 -3.75 -6.24
C HIS A 112 16.46 -3.72 -4.85
N THR A 113 15.48 -4.60 -4.60
CA THR A 113 14.72 -4.63 -3.34
C THR A 113 15.53 -4.98 -2.11
N HIS A 114 16.56 -5.81 -2.25
CA HIS A 114 17.40 -6.22 -1.11
C HIS A 114 18.07 -5.02 -0.41
N LEU A 115 18.22 -3.87 -1.09
CA LEU A 115 18.75 -2.64 -0.49
C LEU A 115 17.79 -2.02 0.53
N LEU A 116 16.48 -2.27 0.41
CA LEU A 116 15.45 -1.78 1.35
C LEU A 116 15.58 -2.38 2.76
N GLN A 117 16.29 -3.50 2.89
CA GLN A 117 16.54 -4.17 4.16
C GLN A 117 17.85 -3.73 4.83
N ARG A 118 18.63 -2.86 4.18
CA ARG A 118 19.90 -2.37 4.73
C ARG A 118 19.64 -1.15 5.62
N PRO A 119 20.47 -0.93 6.66
CA PRO A 119 20.47 0.34 7.39
C PRO A 119 20.67 1.51 6.42
N ALA A 120 19.88 2.57 6.59
CA ALA A 120 19.90 3.75 5.75
C ALA A 120 19.74 5.01 6.60
N ILE A 121 20.33 6.12 6.14
CA ILE A 121 20.18 7.45 6.73
C ILE A 121 19.62 8.37 5.65
N ALA A 122 18.59 9.14 5.99
CA ALA A 122 18.07 10.18 5.11
C ALA A 122 18.92 11.45 5.24
N ILE A 123 19.39 11.97 4.11
CA ILE A 123 20.03 13.29 4.02
C ILE A 123 19.07 14.21 3.26
N VAL A 124 18.59 15.26 3.93
CA VAL A 124 17.67 16.26 3.36
C VAL A 124 18.23 17.67 3.57
N GLY A 125 17.95 18.59 2.64
CA GLY A 125 18.50 19.94 2.67
C GLY A 125 17.68 20.94 1.84
N ALA A 126 18.17 22.18 1.76
CA ALA A 126 17.52 23.23 0.98
C ALA A 126 17.52 22.91 -0.52
N ARG A 127 16.39 23.13 -1.20
CA ARG A 127 16.28 22.93 -2.67
C ARG A 127 17.25 23.79 -3.46
N ASN A 128 17.61 24.96 -2.92
CA ASN A 128 18.66 25.84 -3.43
C ASN A 128 19.76 26.01 -2.37
N ALA A 129 20.48 24.92 -2.11
CA ALA A 129 21.60 24.95 -1.19
C ALA A 129 22.73 25.87 -1.72
N SER A 130 23.35 26.60 -0.79
CA SER A 130 24.54 27.41 -1.06
C SER A 130 25.72 26.52 -1.47
N GLY A 131 26.79 27.12 -2.01
CA GLY A 131 27.99 26.37 -2.41
C GLY A 131 28.64 25.58 -1.26
N ALA A 132 28.55 26.06 -0.02
CA ALA A 132 29.06 25.35 1.16
C ALA A 132 28.15 24.22 1.67
N GLY A 133 26.90 24.16 1.21
CA GLY A 133 25.89 23.19 1.67
C GLY A 133 25.47 22.17 0.61
N ARG A 134 26.16 22.10 -0.53
CA ARG A 134 25.98 21.09 -1.59
C ARG A 134 26.88 19.88 -1.37
#